data_AF-A0A212C388-F1
#
_entry.id   AF-A0A212C388-F1
#
_cell.length_a   1.000
_cell.length_b   1.000
_cell.length_c   1.000
_cell.angle_alpha   90.00
_cell.angle_beta   90.00
_cell.angle_gamma   90.00
#
_symmetry.space_group_name_H-M   'P 1'
#
loop_
_entity.id
_entity.type
_entity.pdbx_description
1 polymer ?
#
loop_
_entity_poly.entity_id
_entity_poly.type
_entity_poly.pdbx_seq_one_letter_code
_entity_poly.pdbx_strand_id
1 'polypeptide(L)'
;MSSSDGRQPCQSDTDSSVEESDFDTMPDIESDKNIIRTKVFGKNDVWFWVIFSAIHILASLALSTQIYYMGRFKIDWGIFRRAAMVLYTDCIQQCSRPLYMDRMVLLIVGNLVNWSFALFGLINRPRDFASYMLGIFICNLLLYLAFYIIMKLRSSEKILLIPLFCIVATAVVWAAALYFFFQNLSSWEGTPAESREKNRECTLLDFFDDHDIWHFLSATALFFSFLVLLTLDDDLDLVRRDQIPVF
;
A
#
# COMPACT_ATOMS: atom_id res chain seq x y z
N MET A 1 -30.80 -7.46 37.42
CA MET A 1 -30.65 -8.35 36.26
C MET A 1 -30.74 -7.46 35.02
N SER A 2 -29.74 -7.56 34.16
CA SER A 2 -29.39 -6.61 33.09
C SER A 2 -30.55 -6.16 32.21
N SER A 3 -30.62 -4.85 31.99
CA SER A 3 -31.26 -4.25 30.81
C SER A 3 -30.37 -4.53 29.61
N SER A 4 -30.92 -5.23 28.62
CA SER A 4 -30.29 -5.45 27.32
C SER A 4 -30.31 -4.12 26.55
N ASP A 5 -29.18 -3.43 26.49
CA ASP A 5 -28.95 -2.33 25.55
C ASP A 5 -28.90 -2.93 24.14
N GLY A 6 -30.07 -3.03 23.49
CA GLY A 6 -30.18 -3.36 22.09
C GLY A 6 -29.97 -2.11 21.27
N ARG A 7 -28.71 -1.76 20.98
CA ARG A 7 -28.42 -0.77 19.93
C ARG A 7 -28.78 -1.38 18.59
N GLN A 8 -29.48 -0.60 17.77
CA GLN A 8 -29.86 -1.01 16.43
C GLN A 8 -28.63 -0.94 15.51
N PRO A 9 -28.46 -1.89 14.56
CA PRO A 9 -27.51 -1.75 13.47
C PRO A 9 -27.78 -0.46 12.68
N CYS A 10 -26.74 0.14 12.13
CA CYS A 10 -26.84 1.38 11.35
C CYS A 10 -27.91 1.21 10.25
N GLN A 11 -28.83 2.17 10.18
CA GLN A 11 -30.08 2.05 9.45
C GLN A 11 -29.81 1.82 7.95
N SER A 12 -30.02 0.59 7.47
CA SER A 12 -30.10 0.31 6.04
C SER A 12 -31.54 0.56 5.61
N ASP A 13 -31.78 1.61 4.82
CA ASP A 13 -33.08 1.83 4.20
C ASP A 13 -33.49 0.55 3.45
N THR A 14 -34.58 -0.04 3.94
CA THR A 14 -35.12 -1.31 3.48
C THR A 14 -36.30 -0.99 2.59
N ASP A 15 -36.14 -1.13 1.28
CA ASP A 15 -37.31 -1.19 0.39
C ASP A 15 -36.97 -2.04 -0.85
N SER A 16 -37.11 -3.36 -0.70
CA SER A 16 -37.51 -4.25 -1.80
C SER A 16 -37.84 -5.62 -1.22
N SER A 17 -39.12 -5.84 -0.91
CA SER A 17 -39.69 -7.17 -0.77
C SER A 17 -39.74 -7.82 -2.16
N VAL A 18 -38.78 -8.67 -2.47
CA VAL A 18 -38.90 -9.64 -3.57
C VAL A 18 -38.87 -11.02 -2.93
N GLU A 19 -39.95 -11.77 -3.09
CA GLU A 19 -40.13 -13.11 -2.53
C GLU A 19 -39.08 -14.06 -3.11
N GLU A 20 -38.34 -14.73 -2.22
CA GLU A 20 -37.16 -15.54 -2.51
C GLU A 20 -37.48 -17.03 -2.66
N SER A 21 -38.66 -17.38 -3.19
CA SER A 21 -39.18 -18.76 -3.08
C SER A 21 -39.34 -19.53 -4.40
N ASP A 22 -38.77 -19.09 -5.53
CA ASP A 22 -39.01 -19.76 -6.83
C ASP A 22 -37.77 -19.86 -7.75
N PHE A 23 -36.59 -20.12 -7.18
CA PHE A 23 -35.38 -20.42 -7.97
C PHE A 23 -34.74 -21.77 -7.61
N ASP A 24 -35.55 -22.81 -7.48
CA ASP A 24 -35.04 -24.19 -7.57
C ASP A 24 -34.82 -24.55 -9.04
N THR A 25 -33.65 -24.23 -9.58
CA THR A 25 -33.20 -24.78 -10.87
C THR A 25 -31.79 -25.34 -10.79
N MET A 26 -31.76 -26.65 -10.56
CA MET A 26 -30.80 -27.64 -11.07
C MET A 26 -29.36 -27.62 -10.50
N PRO A 27 -29.03 -28.48 -9.51
CA PRO A 27 -27.70 -28.53 -8.87
C PRO A 27 -26.57 -28.97 -9.82
N ASP A 28 -26.89 -29.66 -10.92
CA ASP A 28 -25.88 -30.22 -11.83
C ASP A 28 -25.21 -29.17 -12.74
N ILE A 29 -25.93 -28.11 -13.12
CA ILE A 29 -25.39 -27.01 -13.94
C ILE A 29 -24.51 -26.09 -13.08
N GLU A 30 -24.89 -25.87 -11.83
CA GLU A 30 -24.09 -25.15 -10.83
C GLU A 30 -22.79 -25.92 -10.57
N SER A 31 -22.85 -27.25 -10.42
CA SER A 31 -21.69 -28.11 -10.21
C SER A 31 -20.68 -28.06 -11.37
N ASP A 32 -21.14 -28.21 -12.62
CA ASP A 32 -20.23 -28.16 -13.79
C ASP A 32 -19.68 -26.75 -14.03
N LYS A 33 -20.50 -25.71 -13.82
CA LYS A 33 -20.00 -24.32 -13.82
C LYS A 33 -18.98 -24.12 -12.71
N ASN A 34 -19.21 -24.65 -11.52
CA ASN A 34 -18.28 -24.55 -10.40
C ASN A 34 -16.99 -25.31 -10.72
N ILE A 35 -17.02 -26.52 -11.28
CA ILE A 35 -15.80 -27.27 -11.65
C ILE A 35 -14.99 -26.55 -12.73
N ILE A 36 -15.64 -26.04 -13.78
CA ILE A 36 -14.97 -25.28 -14.84
C ILE A 36 -14.46 -23.94 -14.28
N ARG A 37 -15.25 -23.26 -13.45
CA ARG A 37 -14.86 -22.03 -12.75
C ARG A 37 -13.65 -22.30 -11.85
N THR A 38 -13.65 -23.32 -11.00
CA THR A 38 -12.52 -23.61 -10.10
C THR A 38 -11.26 -24.00 -10.88
N LYS A 39 -11.35 -24.72 -12.00
CA LYS A 39 -10.18 -25.08 -12.82
C LYS A 39 -9.64 -23.91 -13.65
N VAL A 40 -10.53 -23.12 -14.26
CA VAL A 40 -10.16 -21.96 -15.09
C VAL A 40 -9.71 -20.80 -14.20
N PHE A 41 -10.45 -20.48 -13.15
CA PHE A 41 -10.03 -19.47 -12.17
C PHE A 41 -8.79 -19.94 -11.42
N GLY A 42 -8.65 -21.20 -10.99
CA GLY A 42 -7.43 -21.64 -10.30
C GLY A 42 -6.16 -21.53 -11.13
N LYS A 43 -6.24 -21.77 -12.46
CA LYS A 43 -5.09 -21.63 -13.36
C LYS A 43 -4.86 -20.17 -13.78
N ASN A 44 -5.91 -19.42 -14.04
CA ASN A 44 -5.82 -17.99 -14.39
C ASN A 44 -5.40 -17.13 -13.20
N ASP A 45 -5.81 -17.50 -11.99
CA ASP A 45 -5.42 -16.88 -10.72
C ASP A 45 -3.91 -16.99 -10.52
N VAL A 46 -3.33 -18.19 -10.70
CA VAL A 46 -1.87 -18.37 -10.61
C VAL A 46 -1.13 -17.49 -11.63
N TRP A 47 -1.56 -17.49 -12.89
CA TRP A 47 -0.93 -16.65 -13.92
C TRP A 47 -1.07 -15.17 -13.63
N PHE A 48 -2.23 -14.74 -13.15
CA PHE A 48 -2.47 -13.37 -12.70
C PHE A 48 -1.47 -12.97 -11.62
N TRP A 49 -1.33 -13.76 -10.55
CA TRP A 49 -0.40 -13.49 -9.46
C TRP A 49 1.07 -13.50 -9.89
N VAL A 50 1.45 -14.39 -10.80
CA VAL A 50 2.81 -14.43 -11.37
C VAL A 50 3.11 -13.16 -12.18
N ILE A 51 2.21 -12.79 -13.10
CA ILE A 51 2.38 -11.60 -13.94
C ILE A 51 2.37 -10.33 -13.08
N PHE A 52 1.43 -10.24 -12.15
CA PHE A 52 1.34 -9.12 -11.21
C PHE A 52 2.63 -8.98 -10.38
N SER A 53 3.13 -10.07 -9.81
CA SER A 53 4.36 -10.05 -8.99
C SER A 53 5.58 -9.66 -9.83
N ALA A 54 5.67 -10.13 -11.07
CA ALA A 54 6.73 -9.74 -11.99
C ALA A 54 6.68 -8.23 -12.30
N ILE A 55 5.50 -7.69 -12.62
CA ILE A 55 5.30 -6.26 -12.85
C ILE A 55 5.64 -5.46 -11.58
N HIS A 56 5.20 -5.91 -10.40
CA HIS A 56 5.46 -5.24 -9.13
C HIS A 56 6.97 -5.14 -8.84
N ILE A 57 7.72 -6.24 -8.98
CA ILE A 57 9.17 -6.27 -8.80
C ILE A 57 9.88 -5.36 -9.81
N LEU A 58 9.47 -5.42 -11.10
CA LEU A 58 10.06 -4.57 -12.13
C LEU A 58 9.79 -3.08 -11.83
N ALA A 59 8.57 -2.73 -11.42
CA ALA A 59 8.20 -1.36 -11.05
C ALA A 59 8.99 -0.89 -9.81
N SER A 60 9.11 -1.72 -8.77
CA SER A 60 9.85 -1.35 -7.55
C SER A 60 11.35 -1.13 -7.83
N LEU A 61 11.95 -1.97 -8.69
CA LEU A 61 13.33 -1.81 -9.14
C LEU A 61 13.52 -0.55 -10.00
N ALA A 62 12.58 -0.27 -10.91
CA ALA A 62 12.62 0.92 -11.74
C ALA A 62 12.53 2.21 -10.90
N LEU A 63 11.59 2.25 -9.94
CA LEU A 63 11.45 3.37 -9.00
C LEU A 63 12.71 3.55 -8.15
N SER A 64 13.27 2.46 -7.62
CA SER A 64 14.49 2.51 -6.82
C SER A 64 15.68 3.03 -7.62
N THR A 65 15.78 2.65 -8.90
CA THR A 65 16.78 3.17 -9.82
C THR A 65 16.58 4.67 -10.07
N GLN A 66 15.34 5.11 -10.28
CA GLN A 66 15.04 6.55 -10.45
C GLN A 66 15.40 7.36 -9.21
N ILE A 67 15.08 6.86 -8.01
CA ILE A 67 15.42 7.53 -6.74
C ILE A 67 16.94 7.57 -6.54
N TYR A 68 17.65 6.48 -6.84
CA TYR A 68 19.10 6.43 -6.72
C TYR A 68 19.81 7.45 -7.61
N TYR A 69 19.30 7.66 -8.83
CA TYR A 69 19.84 8.60 -9.81
C TYR A 69 19.11 9.96 -9.84
N MET A 70 18.30 10.28 -8.82
CA MET A 70 17.62 11.57 -8.66
C MET A 70 16.84 12.02 -9.91
N GLY A 71 16.14 11.08 -10.56
CA GLY A 71 15.32 11.37 -11.73
C GLY A 71 16.08 11.80 -13.00
N ARG A 72 17.42 11.87 -12.97
CA ARG A 72 18.24 12.13 -14.17
C ARG A 72 18.40 10.90 -15.08
N PHE A 73 17.78 9.79 -14.68
CA PHE A 73 17.87 8.50 -15.36
C PHE A 73 16.92 8.45 -16.56
N LYS A 74 17.48 8.46 -17.78
CA LYS A 74 16.74 8.21 -19.03
C LYS A 74 16.73 6.71 -19.33
N ILE A 75 15.56 6.16 -19.64
CA ILE A 75 15.39 4.73 -19.94
C ILE A 75 15.77 4.46 -21.40
N ASP A 76 17.02 4.02 -21.65
CA ASP A 76 17.51 3.58 -22.96
C ASP A 76 17.65 2.04 -23.04
N TRP A 77 17.47 1.44 -24.24
CA TRP A 77 17.54 -0.02 -24.47
C TRP A 77 18.90 -0.66 -24.12
N GLY A 78 19.96 0.15 -23.93
CA GLY A 78 21.28 -0.27 -23.42
C GLY A 78 21.32 -0.62 -21.92
N ILE A 79 20.22 -0.43 -21.19
CA ILE A 79 20.11 -0.65 -19.74
C ILE A 79 20.15 -2.12 -19.36
N PHE A 80 19.55 -3.05 -20.11
CA PHE A 80 19.65 -4.48 -19.76
C PHE A 80 21.10 -4.96 -19.78
N ARG A 81 21.90 -4.44 -20.72
CA ARG A 81 23.32 -4.74 -20.84
C ARG A 81 24.14 -4.09 -19.70
N ARG A 82 23.79 -2.88 -19.26
CA ARG A 82 24.41 -2.20 -18.10
C ARG A 82 23.96 -2.78 -16.75
N ALA A 83 22.70 -3.12 -16.58
CA ALA A 83 22.16 -3.75 -15.38
C ALA A 83 22.71 -5.17 -15.20
N ALA A 84 22.82 -5.95 -16.29
CA ALA A 84 23.51 -7.24 -16.28
C ALA A 84 25.00 -7.08 -15.99
N MET A 85 25.65 -6.04 -16.52
CA MET A 85 27.05 -5.72 -16.21
C MET A 85 27.21 -5.31 -14.75
N VAL A 86 26.38 -4.43 -14.18
CA VAL A 86 26.43 -4.02 -12.77
C VAL A 86 26.16 -5.21 -11.84
N LEU A 87 25.15 -6.04 -12.10
CA LEU A 87 24.93 -7.30 -11.37
C LEU A 87 26.15 -8.23 -11.45
N TYR A 88 26.76 -8.36 -12.63
CA TYR A 88 27.94 -9.18 -12.84
C TYR A 88 29.19 -8.61 -12.13
N THR A 89 29.35 -7.28 -12.10
CA THR A 89 30.53 -6.64 -11.52
C THR A 89 30.42 -6.51 -9.99
N ASP A 90 29.20 -6.30 -9.46
CA ASP A 90 28.90 -6.19 -8.02
C ASP A 90 28.85 -7.56 -7.32
N CYS A 91 28.34 -8.63 -7.96
CA CYS A 91 28.31 -9.96 -7.35
C CYS A 91 29.64 -10.73 -7.46
N ILE A 92 30.42 -10.52 -8.52
CA ILE A 92 31.56 -11.40 -8.85
C ILE A 92 32.93 -10.73 -8.72
N GLN A 93 33.07 -9.42 -9.02
CA GLN A 93 34.39 -8.89 -9.35
C GLN A 93 34.99 -7.82 -8.44
N GLN A 94 34.26 -6.88 -7.82
CA GLN A 94 34.97 -5.82 -7.08
C GLN A 94 34.22 -5.17 -5.91
N CYS A 95 34.86 -5.25 -4.75
CA CYS A 95 34.82 -4.33 -3.61
C CYS A 95 35.02 -2.85 -4.03
N SER A 96 34.02 -2.23 -4.66
CA SER A 96 34.03 -0.79 -4.96
C SER A 96 32.89 -0.14 -4.22
N ARG A 97 33.20 0.64 -3.19
CA ARG A 97 32.25 1.36 -2.33
C ARG A 97 31.22 2.11 -3.20
N PRO A 98 29.92 1.78 -3.15
CA PRO A 98 28.90 2.60 -3.78
C PRO A 98 29.04 4.08 -3.41
N LEU A 99 28.84 4.97 -4.38
CA LEU A 99 29.10 6.41 -4.30
C LEU A 99 28.27 7.11 -3.19
N TYR A 100 27.17 6.48 -2.73
CA TYR A 100 26.32 6.95 -1.63
C TYR A 100 25.79 5.76 -0.79
N MET A 101 26.52 5.38 0.27
CA MET A 101 26.17 4.24 1.15
C MET A 101 24.76 4.36 1.76
N ASP A 102 24.44 5.54 2.32
CA ASP A 102 23.20 5.74 3.08
C ASP A 102 21.96 5.57 2.20
N ARG A 103 21.99 6.13 0.98
CA ARG A 103 20.92 5.99 -0.01
C ARG A 103 20.77 4.52 -0.45
N MET A 104 21.89 3.84 -0.71
CA MET A 104 21.88 2.45 -1.16
C MET A 104 21.27 1.51 -0.10
N VAL A 105 21.65 1.64 1.17
CA VAL A 105 21.12 0.80 2.26
C VAL A 105 19.61 0.98 2.41
N LEU A 106 19.11 2.23 2.40
CA LEU A 106 17.68 2.49 2.53
C LEU A 106 16.89 1.95 1.33
N LEU A 107 17.41 2.07 0.12
CA LEU A 107 16.78 1.51 -1.09
C LEU A 107 16.77 -0.02 -1.08
N ILE A 108 17.83 -0.67 -0.60
CA ILE A 108 17.86 -2.13 -0.43
C ILE A 108 16.77 -2.55 0.56
N VAL A 109 16.66 -1.90 1.71
CA VAL A 109 15.60 -2.17 2.69
C VAL A 109 14.21 -2.00 2.06
N GLY A 110 13.97 -0.92 1.33
CA GLY A 110 12.69 -0.68 0.64
C GLY A 110 12.36 -1.75 -0.41
N ASN A 111 13.36 -2.24 -1.16
CA ASN A 111 13.15 -3.34 -2.10
C ASN A 111 12.88 -4.67 -1.40
N LEU A 112 13.56 -4.96 -0.29
CA LEU A 112 13.29 -6.17 0.49
C LEU A 112 11.85 -6.20 1.00
N VAL A 113 11.31 -5.05 1.44
CA VAL A 113 9.91 -4.93 1.85
C VAL A 113 8.97 -5.18 0.65
N ASN A 114 9.21 -4.56 -0.50
CA ASN A 114 8.40 -4.78 -1.71
C ASN A 114 8.47 -6.24 -2.21
N TRP A 115 9.64 -6.88 -2.17
CA TRP A 115 9.79 -8.29 -2.50
C TRP A 115 9.05 -9.20 -1.52
N SER A 116 9.01 -8.80 -0.24
CA SER A 116 8.21 -9.51 0.77
C SER A 116 6.72 -9.46 0.45
N PHE A 117 6.21 -8.30 -0.01
CA PHE A 117 4.82 -8.20 -0.50
C PHE A 117 4.59 -9.07 -1.74
N ALA A 118 5.48 -9.01 -2.74
CA ALA A 118 5.38 -9.85 -3.93
C ALA A 118 5.34 -11.35 -3.59
N LEU A 119 6.21 -11.79 -2.68
CA LEU A 119 6.25 -13.18 -2.21
C LEU A 119 4.97 -13.56 -1.45
N PHE A 120 4.50 -12.68 -0.56
CA PHE A 120 3.24 -12.87 0.17
C PHE A 120 2.05 -13.01 -0.79
N GLY A 121 1.96 -12.17 -1.82
CA GLY A 121 0.91 -12.24 -2.85
C GLY A 121 0.95 -13.56 -3.62
N LEU A 122 2.15 -14.04 -3.99
CA LEU A 122 2.30 -15.29 -4.74
C LEU A 122 1.95 -16.55 -3.92
N ILE A 123 2.27 -16.56 -2.63
CA ILE A 123 2.01 -17.69 -1.72
C ILE A 123 0.54 -17.70 -1.28
N ASN A 124 0.07 -16.59 -0.70
CA ASN A 124 -1.21 -16.56 0.00
C ASN A 124 -2.38 -16.23 -0.93
N ARG A 125 -2.12 -15.61 -2.09
CA ARG A 125 -3.12 -15.24 -3.11
C ARG A 125 -4.40 -14.69 -2.48
N PRO A 126 -4.30 -13.54 -1.78
CA PRO A 126 -5.43 -12.98 -1.03
C PRO A 126 -6.61 -12.74 -1.97
N ARG A 127 -7.80 -13.13 -1.52
CA ARG A 127 -9.02 -12.99 -2.33
C ARG A 127 -9.44 -11.53 -2.50
N ASP A 128 -9.16 -10.68 -1.51
CA ASP A 128 -9.31 -9.23 -1.61
C ASP A 128 -8.04 -8.59 -2.22
N PHE A 129 -8.02 -8.54 -3.55
CA PHE A 129 -6.94 -7.92 -4.30
C PHE A 129 -6.84 -6.40 -4.07
N ALA A 130 -7.96 -5.72 -3.82
CA ALA A 130 -7.99 -4.27 -3.65
C ALA A 130 -7.30 -3.84 -2.34
N SER A 131 -7.63 -4.51 -1.22
CA SER A 131 -6.98 -4.27 0.06
C SER A 131 -5.49 -4.62 0.02
N TYR A 132 -5.11 -5.67 -0.72
CA TYR A 132 -3.70 -6.01 -0.96
C TYR A 132 -2.95 -4.91 -1.73
N MET A 133 -3.51 -4.44 -2.84
CA MET A 133 -2.95 -3.34 -3.64
C MET A 133 -2.81 -2.05 -2.83
N LEU A 134 -3.85 -1.72 -2.08
CA LEU A 134 -3.87 -0.55 -1.21
C LEU A 134 -2.78 -0.65 -0.13
N GLY A 135 -2.58 -1.83 0.47
CA GLY A 135 -1.50 -2.08 1.40
C GLY A 135 -0.11 -1.84 0.80
N ILE A 136 0.10 -2.27 -0.46
CA ILE A 136 1.34 -1.98 -1.20
C ILE A 136 1.56 -0.47 -1.34
N PHE A 137 0.54 0.28 -1.73
CA PHE A 137 0.65 1.73 -1.93
C PHE A 137 0.89 2.47 -0.62
N ILE A 138 0.17 2.12 0.45
CA ILE A 138 0.38 2.70 1.79
C ILE A 138 1.80 2.41 2.27
N CYS A 139 2.27 1.16 2.14
CA CYS A 139 3.62 0.81 2.57
C CYS A 139 4.69 1.57 1.77
N ASN A 140 4.56 1.66 0.44
CA ASN A 140 5.51 2.40 -0.39
C ASN A 140 5.51 3.90 -0.07
N LEU A 141 4.34 4.49 0.21
CA LEU A 141 4.26 5.88 0.65
C LEU A 141 5.00 6.08 1.98
N LEU A 142 4.77 5.22 2.97
CA LEU A 142 5.44 5.30 4.27
C LEU A 142 6.95 5.08 4.16
N LEU A 143 7.39 4.13 3.33
CA LEU A 143 8.81 3.91 3.03
C LEU A 143 9.44 5.14 2.36
N TYR A 144 8.74 5.79 1.43
CA TYR A 144 9.22 7.00 0.78
C TYR A 144 9.33 8.19 1.74
N LEU A 145 8.31 8.41 2.59
CA LEU A 145 8.35 9.44 3.63
C LEU A 145 9.49 9.18 4.63
N ALA A 146 9.63 7.94 5.09
CA ALA A 146 10.70 7.53 5.99
C ALA A 146 12.08 7.72 5.33
N PHE A 147 12.24 7.33 4.06
CA PHE A 147 13.46 7.55 3.30
C PHE A 147 13.84 9.04 3.30
N TYR A 148 12.89 9.92 3.00
CA TYR A 148 13.16 11.35 2.91
C TYR A 148 13.52 11.98 4.26
N ILE A 149 12.76 11.64 5.32
CA ILE A 149 13.03 12.11 6.68
C ILE A 149 14.38 11.59 7.19
N ILE A 150 14.70 10.30 6.97
CA ILE A 150 15.99 9.72 7.37
C ILE A 150 17.13 10.41 6.64
N MET A 151 17.00 10.64 5.32
CA MET A 151 18.02 11.37 4.55
C MET A 151 18.25 12.78 5.09
N LYS A 152 17.18 13.52 5.40
CA LYS A 152 17.26 14.85 6.03
C LYS A 152 18.03 14.80 7.37
N LEU A 153 17.69 13.84 8.23
CA LEU A 153 18.35 13.64 9.53
C LEU A 153 19.83 13.25 9.39
N ARG A 154 20.17 12.41 8.40
CA ARG A 154 21.55 11.97 8.13
C ARG A 154 22.42 13.10 7.59
N SER A 155 21.86 13.97 6.76
CA SER A 155 22.53 15.17 6.26
C SER A 155 22.74 16.25 7.33
N SER A 156 22.24 16.04 8.57
CA SER A 156 22.30 17.00 9.67
C SER A 156 21.69 18.37 9.33
N GLU A 157 20.66 18.36 8.48
CA GLU A 157 19.92 19.55 8.10
C GLU A 157 18.92 19.95 9.20
N LYS A 158 18.56 21.23 9.25
CA LYS A 158 17.73 21.76 10.34
C LYS A 158 16.26 21.52 10.03
N ILE A 159 15.57 20.76 10.87
CA ILE A 159 14.12 20.59 10.76
C ILE A 159 13.43 21.78 11.44
N LEU A 160 12.70 22.59 10.66
CA LEU A 160 11.88 23.68 11.19
C LEU A 160 10.74 23.14 12.07
N LEU A 161 10.19 24.00 12.94
CA LEU A 161 9.11 23.62 13.86
C LEU A 161 7.83 23.16 13.13
N ILE A 162 7.50 23.82 12.01
CA ILE A 162 6.31 23.50 11.20
C ILE A 162 6.41 22.08 10.61
N PRO A 163 7.46 21.72 9.83
CA PRO A 163 7.61 20.36 9.32
C PRO A 163 7.78 19.33 10.45
N LEU A 164 8.42 19.69 11.58
CA LEU A 164 8.49 18.80 12.74
C LEU A 164 7.09 18.45 13.29
N PHE A 165 6.23 19.46 13.47
CA PHE A 165 4.84 19.25 13.87
C PHE A 165 4.09 18.38 12.85
N CYS A 166 4.25 18.67 11.55
CA CYS A 166 3.64 17.88 10.48
C CYS A 166 4.13 16.42 10.47
N ILE A 167 5.42 16.15 10.74
CA ILE A 167 5.97 14.79 10.83
C ILE A 167 5.33 14.02 11.99
N VAL A 168 5.25 14.64 13.17
CA VAL A 168 4.65 14.01 14.35
C VAL A 168 3.16 13.75 14.12
N ALA A 169 2.42 14.73 13.60
CA ALA A 169 1.01 14.58 13.25
C ALA A 169 0.81 13.46 12.22
N THR A 170 1.63 13.42 11.17
CA THR A 170 1.61 12.37 10.14
C THR A 170 1.78 10.99 10.77
N ALA A 171 2.76 10.81 11.65
CA ALA A 171 3.04 9.53 12.30
C ALA A 171 1.86 9.07 13.18
N VAL A 172 1.28 9.97 13.97
CA VAL A 172 0.15 9.66 14.86
C VAL A 172 -1.10 9.30 14.06
N VAL A 173 -1.44 10.09 13.04
CA VAL A 173 -2.66 9.86 12.25
C VAL A 173 -2.51 8.61 11.38
N TRP A 174 -1.33 8.33 10.80
CA TRP A 174 -1.09 7.05 10.11
C TRP A 174 -1.21 5.84 11.03
N ALA A 175 -0.67 5.92 12.25
CA ALA A 175 -0.80 4.82 13.21
C ALA A 175 -2.27 4.54 13.55
N ALA A 176 -3.07 5.59 13.75
CA ALA A 176 -4.50 5.45 13.97
C ALA A 176 -5.23 4.89 12.73
N ALA A 177 -4.92 5.38 11.53
CA ALA A 177 -5.50 4.87 10.29
C ALA A 177 -5.17 3.38 10.09
N LEU A 178 -3.91 2.99 10.26
CA LEU A 178 -3.48 1.58 10.11
C LEU A 178 -4.17 0.67 11.13
N TYR A 179 -4.41 1.15 12.35
CA TYR A 179 -5.16 0.40 13.35
C TYR A 179 -6.54 0.00 12.85
N PHE A 180 -7.31 0.93 12.26
CA PHE A 180 -8.62 0.62 11.69
C PHE A 180 -8.55 -0.17 10.38
N PHE A 181 -7.51 0.06 9.56
CA PHE A 181 -7.28 -0.70 8.33
C PHE A 181 -7.19 -2.22 8.57
N PHE A 182 -6.46 -2.63 9.62
CA PHE A 182 -6.29 -4.06 9.93
C PHE A 182 -7.53 -4.73 10.54
N GLN A 183 -8.59 -3.98 10.86
CA GLN A 183 -9.82 -4.56 11.42
C GLN A 183 -10.75 -5.23 10.38
N ASN A 184 -10.39 -5.18 9.08
CA ASN A 184 -10.99 -5.95 7.98
C ASN A 184 -12.54 -5.98 7.97
N LEU A 185 -13.19 -4.82 7.84
CA LEU A 185 -14.65 -4.76 7.73
C LEU A 185 -15.17 -4.77 6.28
N SER A 186 -14.38 -4.36 5.30
CA SER A 186 -14.81 -4.32 3.89
C SER A 186 -14.29 -5.52 3.11
N SER A 187 -15.18 -6.37 2.60
CA SER A 187 -14.83 -7.45 1.67
C SER A 187 -15.51 -7.24 0.31
N TRP A 188 -14.73 -7.18 -0.77
CA TRP A 188 -15.24 -7.05 -2.16
C TRP A 188 -15.72 -8.36 -2.79
N GLU A 189 -15.62 -9.47 -2.05
CA GLU A 189 -15.91 -10.83 -2.55
C GLU A 189 -17.40 -11.22 -2.39
N GLY A 190 -18.11 -10.60 -1.44
CA GLY A 190 -19.47 -10.99 -1.06
C GLY A 190 -20.56 -10.30 -1.88
N THR A 191 -21.75 -10.92 -1.90
CA THR A 191 -22.95 -10.26 -2.43
C THR A 191 -23.36 -9.07 -1.55
N PRO A 192 -24.16 -8.11 -2.07
CA PRO A 192 -24.68 -7.03 -1.24
C PRO A 192 -25.46 -7.52 -0.01
N ALA A 193 -26.08 -8.70 -0.08
CA ALA A 193 -26.79 -9.32 1.05
C ALA A 193 -25.82 -9.87 2.12
N GLU A 194 -24.80 -10.63 1.71
CA GLU A 194 -23.75 -11.13 2.64
C GLU A 194 -22.92 -10.01 3.25
N SER A 195 -22.77 -8.89 2.53
CA SER A 195 -22.12 -7.68 3.06
C SER A 195 -22.95 -7.06 4.19
N ARG A 196 -24.27 -6.95 4.01
CA ARG A 196 -25.20 -6.40 5.02
C ARG A 196 -25.19 -7.19 6.32
N GLU A 197 -24.99 -8.51 6.26
CA GLU A 197 -24.95 -9.37 7.44
C GLU A 197 -23.65 -9.20 8.26
N LYS A 198 -22.60 -8.64 7.67
CA LYS A 198 -21.33 -8.32 8.36
C LYS A 198 -21.30 -6.92 8.98
N ASN A 199 -22.35 -6.12 8.80
CA ASN A 199 -22.44 -4.78 9.38
C ASN A 199 -22.41 -4.86 10.90
N ARG A 200 -21.48 -4.13 11.51
CA ARG A 200 -21.40 -3.97 12.96
C ARG A 200 -22.17 -2.72 13.39
N GLU A 201 -22.38 -2.57 14.70
CA GLU A 201 -22.90 -1.32 15.25
C GLU A 201 -21.92 -0.17 14.98
N CYS A 202 -22.48 1.02 14.72
CA CYS A 202 -21.70 2.23 14.44
C CYS A 202 -20.91 2.66 15.69
N THR A 203 -19.61 2.89 15.53
CA THR A 203 -18.70 3.21 16.65
C THR A 203 -18.77 4.68 17.04
N LEU A 204 -18.94 5.59 16.07
CA LEU A 204 -18.88 7.05 16.29
C LEU A 204 -20.19 7.73 15.89
N LEU A 205 -20.77 8.49 16.83
CA LEU A 205 -22.02 9.26 16.65
C LEU A 205 -23.23 8.43 16.20
N ASP A 206 -23.21 7.11 16.44
CA ASP A 206 -24.20 6.15 15.93
C ASP A 206 -24.41 6.26 14.40
N PHE A 207 -23.42 6.78 13.68
CA PHE A 207 -23.48 7.04 12.23
C PHE A 207 -22.26 6.53 11.47
N PHE A 208 -21.05 6.66 12.03
CA PHE A 208 -19.82 6.23 11.37
C PHE A 208 -19.35 4.88 11.89
N ASP A 209 -19.00 3.99 10.97
CA ASP A 209 -18.36 2.72 11.28
C ASP A 209 -16.83 2.84 11.29
N ASP A 210 -16.16 1.73 11.57
CA ASP A 210 -14.70 1.66 11.60
C ASP A 210 -14.05 1.93 10.23
N HIS A 211 -14.76 1.65 9.12
CA HIS A 211 -14.29 1.87 7.75
C HIS A 211 -14.35 3.37 7.37
N ASP A 212 -15.41 4.06 7.77
CA ASP A 212 -15.55 5.51 7.62
C ASP A 212 -14.47 6.25 8.42
N ILE A 213 -14.22 5.80 9.66
CA ILE A 213 -13.16 6.34 10.50
C ILE A 213 -11.79 6.11 9.84
N TRP A 214 -11.55 4.92 9.29
CA TRP A 214 -10.34 4.63 8.52
C TRP A 214 -10.18 5.57 7.32
N HIS A 215 -11.23 5.80 6.54
CA HIS A 215 -11.21 6.72 5.40
C HIS A 215 -10.88 8.15 5.81
N PHE A 216 -11.52 8.66 6.88
CA PHE A 216 -11.27 10.00 7.39
C PHE A 216 -9.82 10.17 7.89
N LEU A 217 -9.34 9.20 8.67
CA LEU A 217 -7.97 9.23 9.21
C LEU A 217 -6.92 9.09 8.11
N SER A 218 -7.11 8.17 7.16
CA SER A 218 -6.16 7.97 6.06
C SER A 218 -6.09 9.18 5.12
N ALA A 219 -7.22 9.83 4.81
CA ALA A 219 -7.23 11.09 4.05
C ALA A 219 -6.46 12.21 4.78
N THR A 220 -6.67 12.32 6.09
CA THR A 220 -5.95 13.28 6.94
C THR A 220 -4.45 12.96 7.00
N ALA A 221 -4.08 11.68 7.10
CA ALA A 221 -2.68 11.23 7.11
C ALA A 221 -1.98 11.54 5.78
N LEU A 222 -2.66 11.33 4.65
CA LEU A 222 -2.17 11.70 3.31
C LEU A 222 -1.95 13.21 3.18
N PHE A 223 -2.88 14.02 3.69
CA PHE A 223 -2.74 15.48 3.70
C PHE A 223 -1.49 15.93 4.46
N PHE A 224 -1.30 15.46 5.70
CA PHE A 224 -0.10 15.82 6.45
C PHE A 224 1.18 15.26 5.81
N SER A 225 1.13 14.07 5.22
CA SER A 225 2.25 13.48 4.48
C SER A 225 2.70 14.38 3.32
N PHE A 226 1.73 14.95 2.58
CA PHE A 226 2.02 15.90 1.52
C PHE A 226 2.58 17.22 2.06
N LEU A 227 2.04 17.72 3.18
CA LEU A 227 2.60 18.91 3.85
C LEU A 227 4.05 18.69 4.30
N VAL A 228 4.39 17.50 4.82
CA VAL A 228 5.77 17.15 5.14
C VAL A 228 6.65 17.27 3.90
N LEU A 229 6.27 16.64 2.79
CA LEU A 229 7.07 16.69 1.56
C LEU A 229 7.23 18.12 1.00
N LEU A 230 6.23 18.99 1.16
CA LEU A 230 6.32 20.38 0.72
C LEU A 230 7.17 21.26 1.62
N THR A 231 7.10 21.06 2.94
CA THR A 231 7.70 21.99 3.93
C THR A 231 9.01 21.51 4.53
N LEU A 232 9.42 20.26 4.27
CA LEU A 232 10.63 19.69 4.89
C LEU A 232 11.91 20.41 4.44
N ASP A 233 11.93 20.95 3.23
CA ASP A 233 13.11 21.61 2.65
C ASP A 233 13.03 23.14 2.64
N ASP A 234 12.08 23.73 3.38
CA ASP A 234 11.96 25.19 3.51
C ASP A 234 13.24 25.85 4.07
N ASP A 235 14.11 25.10 4.77
CA ASP A 235 15.42 25.61 5.23
C ASP A 235 16.44 25.79 4.10
N LEU A 236 16.22 25.14 2.96
CA LEU A 236 17.12 25.11 1.81
C LEU A 236 16.68 26.03 0.66
N ASP A 237 15.65 26.87 0.84
CA ASP A 237 15.10 27.74 -0.21
C ASP A 237 16.15 28.67 -0.88
N LEU A 238 17.20 29.04 -0.13
CA LEU A 238 18.28 29.90 -0.61
C LEU A 238 19.51 29.11 -1.10
N VAL A 239 19.52 27.79 -0.95
CA VAL A 239 20.63 26.91 -1.31
C VAL A 239 20.47 26.46 -2.76
N ARG A 240 21.55 26.53 -3.55
CA ARG A 240 21.50 26.05 -4.93
C ARG A 240 21.36 24.53 -4.94
N ARG A 241 20.53 24.01 -5.87
CA ARG A 241 20.19 22.59 -5.98
C ARG A 241 21.39 21.65 -6.16
N ASP A 242 22.51 22.13 -6.70
CA ASP A 242 23.75 21.36 -6.85
C ASP A 242 24.49 21.12 -5.52
N GLN A 243 24.13 21.85 -4.47
CA GLN A 243 24.75 21.77 -3.15
C GLN A 243 23.90 21.01 -2.13
N ILE A 244 22.68 20.61 -2.50
CA ILE A 244 21.79 19.87 -1.61
C ILE A 244 22.19 18.39 -1.62
N PRO A 245 22.69 17.84 -0.50
CA PRO A 245 23.19 16.46 -0.43
C PRO A 245 22.10 15.41 -0.63
N VAL A 246 20.83 15.81 -0.64
CA VAL A 246 19.65 14.95 -0.83
C VAL A 246 19.23 14.88 -2.30
N PHE A 247 19.67 15.81 -3.17
CA PHE A 247 19.37 15.81 -4.63
C PHE A 247 20.57 15.35 -5.49
#